data_AF-A0AA36J2Z9-F1
#
_entry.id   AF-A0AA36J2Z9-F1
#
_cell.length_a   1.000
_cell.length_b   1.000
_cell.length_c   1.000
_cell.angle_alpha   90.00
_cell.angle_beta   90.00
_cell.angle_gamma   90.00
#
_symmetry.space_group_name_H-M   'P 1'
#
loop_
_entity.id
_entity.type
_entity.pdbx_description
1 polymer ?
#
loop_
_entity_poly.entity_id
_entity_poly.type
_entity_poly.pdbx_seq_one_letter_code
_entity_poly.pdbx_strand_id
1 'polypeptide(L)'
;MGLGFLLSDLGRLLFHDQVYVIVQAVFFLPISIVIFFVEWTRGTRRSPDLKLASDAKEAHSQRVEKVAADVRRQSNDGLLFTSRPDRERISSRIVAPRKQKIDTGSLKHIVEVDVEKGLVVVEPRLRMVELSHFLLRRGYTVACVPELDDLTVGGLLMGCGIESTSWKYGMFNEICHAYEMVTCTGEVQKITEASDKELFHTLPWSHGTHGILVAATLRIIPAKPFVRLHLTHCTDRTTLCESLQSAVKGDHMFVEGLAFNPTFAVVMKGQFVDAPEPTEQILSLGKWHDPWFFKQVQDIKQGSVCMRTTEYLHRHSKSIFWELSYLQPWGNTMLFRYLLGWINPLNIALIKSYQPEWTMRYYCNVNVIQDYLIPITELKPMLDLGDEALGVYPIWLCPYLNKHHDVVGIHHPHSNEDVMYIDVGYYGLPSVPSFDMRAALRRIEEWLVPRKGFVMLYALHTLTEKELRRMFHLEAYDRVRSRMGSGSIFPTIDEKVKVG
;
A
#
# COMPACT_ATOMS: atom_id res chain seq x y z
N MET A 1 41.28 1.87 -20.92
CA MET A 1 40.73 2.38 -19.64
C MET A 1 39.86 1.30 -18.98
N GLY A 2 40.43 0.12 -18.67
CA GLY A 2 39.63 -1.13 -18.54
C GLY A 2 39.75 -1.93 -17.24
N LEU A 3 40.46 -1.44 -16.21
CA LEU A 3 40.54 -2.14 -14.91
C LEU A 3 40.16 -1.27 -13.71
N GLY A 4 40.34 0.06 -13.80
CA GLY A 4 39.99 1.00 -12.72
C GLY A 4 38.48 1.19 -12.51
N PHE A 5 37.67 1.04 -13.57
CA PHE A 5 36.21 1.17 -13.50
C PHE A 5 35.51 -0.06 -12.89
N LEU A 6 36.01 -1.27 -13.17
CA LEU A 6 35.48 -2.51 -12.58
C LEU A 6 35.75 -2.60 -11.08
N LEU A 7 36.92 -2.12 -10.62
CA LEU A 7 37.24 -2.05 -9.19
C LEU A 7 36.46 -0.93 -8.47
N SER A 8 36.06 0.14 -9.18
CA SER A 8 35.22 1.20 -8.59
C SER A 8 33.76 0.79 -8.43
N ASP A 9 33.22 -0.05 -9.31
CA ASP A 9 31.82 -0.48 -9.26
C ASP A 9 31.59 -1.65 -8.28
N LEU A 10 32.48 -2.64 -8.26
CA LEU A 10 32.46 -3.66 -7.19
C LEU A 10 32.79 -3.04 -5.84
N GLY A 11 33.72 -2.08 -5.82
CA GLY A 11 34.05 -1.27 -4.66
C GLY A 11 32.85 -0.47 -4.17
N ARG A 12 32.06 0.16 -5.05
CA ARG A 12 30.83 0.90 -4.66
C ARG A 12 29.71 0.00 -4.20
N LEU A 13 29.47 -1.16 -4.83
CA LEU A 13 28.48 -2.12 -4.34
C LEU A 13 28.87 -2.66 -2.96
N LEU A 14 30.13 -3.09 -2.80
CA LEU A 14 30.65 -3.57 -1.52
C LEU A 14 30.70 -2.46 -0.46
N PHE A 15 31.03 -1.22 -0.84
CA PHE A 15 31.15 -0.09 0.10
C PHE A 15 29.78 0.48 0.45
N HIS A 16 28.82 0.53 -0.47
CA HIS A 16 27.44 0.89 -0.15
C HIS A 16 26.79 -0.17 0.72
N ASP A 17 26.95 -1.45 0.41
CA ASP A 17 26.48 -2.53 1.27
C ASP A 17 27.14 -2.46 2.66
N GLN A 18 28.45 -2.23 2.74
CA GLN A 18 29.14 -2.13 4.04
C GLN A 18 28.76 -0.88 4.84
N VAL A 19 28.72 0.31 4.22
CA VAL A 19 28.32 1.54 4.91
C VAL A 19 26.86 1.43 5.34
N TYR A 20 25.98 0.91 4.48
CA TYR A 20 24.57 0.72 4.80
C TYR A 20 24.42 -0.28 5.95
N VAL A 21 25.07 -1.44 5.87
CA VAL A 21 25.05 -2.46 6.92
C VAL A 21 25.63 -1.95 8.24
N ILE A 22 26.73 -1.18 8.21
CA ILE A 22 27.32 -0.57 9.42
C ILE A 22 26.36 0.46 10.02
N VAL A 23 25.79 1.34 9.20
CA VAL A 23 24.80 2.32 9.65
C VAL A 23 23.58 1.61 10.27
N GLN A 24 23.14 0.50 9.68
CA GLN A 24 22.03 -0.31 10.20
C GLN A 24 22.36 -0.98 11.53
N ALA A 25 23.51 -1.64 11.64
CA ALA A 25 23.92 -2.32 12.85
C ALA A 25 24.20 -1.36 14.01
N VAL A 26 24.80 -0.19 13.73
CA VAL A 26 25.23 0.77 14.77
C VAL A 26 24.10 1.71 15.19
N PHE A 27 23.25 2.16 14.26
CA PHE A 27 22.22 3.16 14.57
C PHE A 27 20.82 2.56 14.61
N PHE A 28 20.39 1.86 13.55
CA PHE A 28 19.00 1.44 13.41
C PHE A 28 18.61 0.30 14.32
N LEU A 29 19.48 -0.69 14.53
CA LEU A 29 19.16 -1.83 15.39
C LEU A 29 19.01 -1.40 16.87
N PRO A 30 19.91 -0.60 17.48
CA PRO A 30 19.70 -0.08 18.82
C PRO A 30 18.46 0.80 18.95
N ILE A 31 18.21 1.69 17.97
CA ILE A 31 17.00 2.52 17.92
C ILE A 31 15.75 1.65 17.88
N SER A 32 15.75 0.59 17.07
CA SER A 32 14.62 -0.35 16.94
C SER A 32 14.36 -1.11 18.24
N ILE A 33 15.41 -1.50 18.97
CA ILE A 33 15.28 -2.12 20.30
C ILE A 33 14.65 -1.14 21.29
N VAL A 34 15.13 0.10 21.34
CA VAL A 34 14.58 1.13 22.23
C VAL A 34 13.11 1.41 21.90
N ILE A 35 12.80 1.58 20.61
CA ILE A 35 11.42 1.75 20.12
C ILE A 35 10.55 0.58 20.57
N PHE A 36 11.01 -0.66 20.37
CA PHE A 36 10.26 -1.83 20.80
C PHE A 36 9.96 -1.79 22.29
N PHE A 37 10.93 -1.49 23.15
CA PHE A 37 10.71 -1.42 24.60
C PHE A 37 9.71 -0.32 24.98
N VAL A 38 9.78 0.83 24.30
CA VAL A 38 8.81 1.92 24.49
C VAL A 38 7.41 1.48 24.07
N GLU A 39 7.26 0.82 22.93
CA GLU A 39 5.96 0.32 22.45
C GLU A 39 5.40 -0.80 23.32
N TRP A 40 6.26 -1.71 23.77
CA TRP A 40 5.89 -2.78 24.67
C TRP A 40 5.39 -2.24 26.01
N THR A 41 6.14 -1.32 26.63
CA THR A 41 5.76 -0.71 27.92
C THR A 41 4.48 0.12 27.82
N ARG A 42 4.26 0.79 26.68
CA ARG A 42 3.01 1.52 26.40
C ARG A 42 1.86 0.62 25.98
N GLY A 43 2.09 -0.67 25.77
CA GLY A 43 1.10 -1.63 25.28
C GLY A 43 0.68 -1.41 23.82
N THR A 44 1.33 -0.52 23.07
CA THR A 44 0.99 -0.22 21.66
C THR A 44 1.36 -1.34 20.70
N ARG A 45 2.27 -2.23 21.13
CA ARG A 45 2.67 -3.46 20.43
C ARG A 45 1.63 -4.59 20.55
N ARG A 46 0.74 -4.54 21.55
CA ARG A 46 -0.39 -5.48 21.63
C ARG A 46 -1.44 -4.99 20.67
N SER A 47 -1.93 -5.85 19.77
CA SER A 47 -3.13 -5.51 18.99
C SER A 47 -4.23 -5.14 19.97
N PRO A 48 -4.72 -3.90 19.96
CA PRO A 48 -5.75 -3.49 20.90
C PRO A 48 -6.98 -4.38 20.66
N ASP A 49 -7.57 -4.88 21.75
CA ASP A 49 -8.91 -5.45 21.68
C ASP A 49 -9.89 -4.31 21.43
N LEU A 50 -10.00 -3.94 20.16
CA LEU A 50 -11.02 -3.03 19.69
C LEU A 50 -12.37 -3.64 20.02
N LYS A 51 -13.13 -2.91 20.83
CA LYS A 51 -14.53 -3.17 21.11
C LYS A 51 -15.32 -2.05 20.46
N LEU A 52 -16.45 -2.42 19.87
CA LEU A 52 -17.42 -1.42 19.43
C LEU A 52 -18.10 -0.89 20.70
N ALA A 53 -17.87 0.37 21.01
CA ALA A 53 -18.50 1.01 22.15
C ALA A 53 -20.00 1.23 21.88
N SER A 54 -20.83 1.20 22.92
CA SER A 54 -22.28 1.42 22.79
C SER A 54 -22.63 2.83 22.29
N ASP A 55 -21.77 3.81 22.59
CA ASP A 55 -21.87 5.22 22.23
C ASP A 55 -20.99 5.58 21.02
N ALA A 56 -20.48 4.59 20.25
CA ALA A 56 -19.52 4.82 19.19
C ALA A 56 -19.99 5.84 18.13
N LYS A 57 -21.28 5.85 17.79
CA LYS A 57 -21.89 6.80 16.86
C LYS A 57 -21.91 8.23 17.41
N GLU A 58 -22.32 8.41 18.67
CA GLU A 58 -22.36 9.72 19.30
C GLU A 58 -20.96 10.30 19.46
N ALA A 59 -20.01 9.48 19.95
CA ALA A 59 -18.62 9.87 20.08
C ALA A 59 -17.99 10.21 18.72
N HIS A 60 -18.39 9.51 17.65
CA HIS A 60 -17.99 9.86 16.29
C HIS A 60 -18.53 11.23 15.87
N SER A 61 -19.82 11.50 16.02
CA SER A 61 -20.42 12.81 15.71
C SER A 61 -19.73 13.97 16.44
N GLN A 62 -19.35 13.78 17.72
CA GLN A 62 -18.60 14.78 18.47
C GLN A 62 -17.20 15.05 17.88
N ARG A 63 -16.49 14.00 17.44
CA ARG A 63 -15.17 14.16 16.78
C ARG A 63 -15.31 14.82 15.42
N VAL A 64 -16.33 14.47 14.64
CA VAL A 64 -16.62 15.09 13.35
C VAL A 64 -16.92 16.57 13.52
N GLU A 65 -17.74 16.94 14.50
CA GLU A 65 -18.07 18.35 14.76
C GLU A 65 -16.84 19.16 15.17
N LYS A 66 -15.89 18.57 15.90
CA LYS A 66 -14.61 19.22 16.18
C LYS A 66 -13.83 19.51 14.88
N VAL A 67 -13.72 18.53 13.99
CA VAL A 67 -13.06 18.70 12.68
C VAL A 67 -13.77 19.77 11.84
N ALA A 68 -15.10 19.74 11.80
CA ALA A 68 -15.92 20.71 11.09
C ALA A 68 -15.75 22.12 11.64
N ALA A 69 -15.74 22.28 12.96
CA ALA A 69 -15.47 23.55 13.63
C ALA A 69 -14.06 24.08 13.34
N ASP A 70 -13.05 23.21 13.31
CA ASP A 70 -11.68 23.59 12.99
C ASP A 70 -11.56 24.06 11.52
N VAL A 71 -12.26 23.42 10.59
CA VAL A 71 -12.34 23.89 9.19
C VAL A 71 -13.03 25.25 9.10
N ARG A 72 -14.14 25.48 9.82
CA ARG A 72 -14.83 26.79 9.83
C ARG A 72 -13.99 27.91 10.43
N ARG A 73 -13.08 27.58 11.35
CA ARG A 73 -12.19 28.54 12.01
C ARG A 73 -10.92 28.86 11.23
N GLN A 74 -10.67 28.17 10.12
CA GLN A 74 -9.44 28.38 9.34
C GLN A 74 -9.38 29.82 8.82
N SER A 75 -8.18 30.38 8.77
CA SER A 75 -7.91 31.65 8.12
C SER A 75 -7.62 31.42 6.63
N ASN A 76 -7.88 32.43 5.78
CA ASN A 76 -7.51 32.38 4.35
C ASN A 76 -5.98 32.44 4.10
N ASP A 77 -5.15 32.19 5.10
CA ASP A 77 -3.68 32.28 5.04
C ASP A 77 -3.02 30.95 4.61
N GLY A 78 -3.46 30.42 3.47
CA GLY A 78 -2.89 29.24 2.81
C GLY A 78 -3.79 28.01 2.77
N LEU A 79 -3.26 26.95 2.16
CA LEU A 79 -3.98 25.70 1.93
C LEU A 79 -4.03 24.81 3.18
N LEU A 80 -5.16 24.13 3.33
CA LEU A 80 -5.46 23.25 4.44
C LEU A 80 -5.00 21.81 4.17
N PHE A 81 -4.34 21.23 5.17
CA PHE A 81 -3.90 19.84 5.15
C PHE A 81 -4.39 19.11 6.39
N THR A 82 -4.41 17.77 6.35
CA THR A 82 -4.57 16.99 7.58
C THR A 82 -3.28 17.01 8.40
N SER A 83 -3.40 16.90 9.72
CA SER A 83 -2.28 16.87 10.68
C SER A 83 -1.43 15.60 10.61
N ARG A 84 -1.75 14.65 9.71
CA ARG A 84 -1.03 13.37 9.58
C ARG A 84 0.48 13.61 9.39
N PRO A 85 1.31 13.18 10.36
CA PRO A 85 2.76 13.31 10.26
C PRO A 85 3.28 12.62 8.99
N ASP A 86 4.24 13.24 8.29
CA ASP A 86 4.80 12.68 7.05
C ASP A 86 5.45 11.31 7.27
N ARG A 87 6.07 11.12 8.45
CA ARG A 87 6.65 9.86 8.91
C ARG A 87 5.67 8.67 8.90
N GLU A 88 4.37 8.90 9.07
CA GLU A 88 3.34 7.85 9.07
C GLU A 88 2.87 7.48 7.66
N ARG A 89 3.46 8.07 6.62
CA ARG A 89 3.19 7.70 5.24
C ARG A 89 4.17 6.63 4.81
N ILE A 90 3.65 5.62 4.14
CA ILE A 90 4.46 4.66 3.39
C ILE A 90 4.79 5.33 2.06
N SER A 91 5.72 6.28 2.08
CA SER A 91 6.23 7.02 0.92
C SER A 91 7.67 7.44 1.22
N SER A 92 8.51 7.47 0.19
CA SER A 92 9.88 7.99 0.24
C SER A 92 9.95 9.50 0.03
N ARG A 93 8.83 10.17 -0.31
CA ARG A 93 8.83 11.58 -0.66
C ARG A 93 9.15 12.49 0.52
N ILE A 94 10.01 13.47 0.26
CA ILE A 94 10.23 14.61 1.15
C ILE A 94 9.25 15.71 0.72
N VAL A 95 8.33 16.06 1.62
CA VAL A 95 7.26 17.04 1.36
C VAL A 95 7.58 18.35 2.06
N ALA A 96 7.25 19.47 1.43
CA ALA A 96 7.42 20.79 2.01
C ALA A 96 6.61 20.95 3.32
N PRO A 97 7.09 21.78 4.28
CA PRO A 97 6.36 22.06 5.51
C PRO A 97 4.98 22.65 5.22
N ARG A 98 3.95 22.07 5.85
CA ARG A 98 2.55 22.52 5.73
C ARG A 98 2.21 23.52 6.81
N LYS A 99 1.69 24.69 6.43
CA LYS A 99 1.34 25.80 7.34
C LYS A 99 0.08 25.49 8.17
N GLN A 100 -1.02 25.15 7.50
CA GLN A 100 -2.31 24.90 8.16
C GLN A 100 -2.63 23.41 8.22
N LYS A 101 -2.98 22.92 9.41
CA LYS A 101 -3.24 21.50 9.67
C LYS A 101 -4.50 21.32 10.51
N ILE A 102 -5.41 20.46 10.06
CA ILE A 102 -6.58 20.01 10.85
C ILE A 102 -6.25 18.71 11.55
N ASP A 103 -6.51 18.67 12.85
CA ASP A 103 -6.29 17.45 13.63
C ASP A 103 -7.37 16.40 13.35
N THR A 104 -6.94 15.30 12.74
CA THR A 104 -7.78 14.12 12.49
C THR A 104 -7.29 12.91 13.27
N GLY A 105 -6.30 13.07 14.15
CA GLY A 105 -5.62 11.96 14.84
C GLY A 105 -6.52 11.12 15.74
N SER A 106 -7.64 11.68 16.20
CA SER A 106 -8.63 10.98 17.02
C SER A 106 -9.60 10.09 16.23
N LEU A 107 -9.66 10.22 14.90
CA LEU A 107 -10.58 9.51 14.01
C LEU A 107 -10.07 8.10 13.65
N LYS A 108 -9.95 7.22 14.64
CA LYS A 108 -9.31 5.89 14.55
C LYS A 108 -10.18 4.72 15.06
N HIS A 109 -11.49 4.87 15.04
CA HIS A 109 -12.43 3.90 15.62
C HIS A 109 -13.31 3.23 14.57
N ILE A 110 -13.89 2.10 14.96
CA ILE A 110 -15.02 1.49 14.27
C ILE A 110 -16.29 2.14 14.83
N VAL A 111 -17.15 2.63 13.94
CA VAL A 111 -18.36 3.39 14.28
C VAL A 111 -19.58 2.46 14.34
N GLU A 112 -19.67 1.53 13.39
CA GLU A 112 -20.82 0.62 13.28
C GLU A 112 -20.44 -0.64 12.50
N VAL A 113 -21.09 -1.77 12.81
CA VAL A 113 -20.97 -3.04 12.08
C VAL A 113 -22.38 -3.56 11.84
N ASP A 114 -22.77 -3.68 10.58
CA ASP A 114 -24.07 -4.22 10.15
C ASP A 114 -23.81 -5.50 9.34
N VAL A 115 -23.87 -6.64 10.04
CA VAL A 115 -23.58 -7.95 9.45
C VAL A 115 -24.66 -8.36 8.44
N GLU A 116 -25.91 -7.98 8.68
CA GLU A 116 -27.04 -8.31 7.80
C GLU A 116 -26.89 -7.63 6.44
N LYS A 117 -26.45 -6.36 6.44
CA LYS A 117 -26.15 -5.63 5.19
C LYS A 117 -24.76 -5.92 4.64
N GLY A 118 -23.90 -6.60 5.41
CA GLY A 118 -22.51 -6.84 5.05
C GLY A 118 -21.70 -5.54 4.97
N LEU A 119 -21.91 -4.61 5.92
CA LEU A 119 -21.25 -3.30 5.96
C LEU A 119 -20.55 -3.02 7.30
N VAL A 120 -19.47 -2.26 7.25
CA VAL A 120 -18.79 -1.70 8.42
C VAL A 120 -18.52 -0.22 8.21
N VAL A 121 -18.83 0.62 9.20
CA VAL A 121 -18.52 2.05 9.20
C VAL A 121 -17.29 2.29 10.06
N VAL A 122 -16.28 2.91 9.48
CA VAL A 122 -14.96 3.10 10.11
C VAL A 122 -14.44 4.52 9.91
N GLU A 123 -13.65 4.98 10.86
CA GLU A 123 -12.96 6.27 10.76
C GLU A 123 -11.64 6.14 9.96
N PRO A 124 -11.20 7.19 9.25
CA PRO A 124 -10.13 7.14 8.26
C PRO A 124 -8.75 6.78 8.79
N ARG A 125 -8.47 6.97 10.09
CA ARG A 125 -7.17 6.69 10.70
C ARG A 125 -7.11 5.30 11.34
N LEU A 126 -8.20 4.54 11.30
CA LEU A 126 -8.18 3.14 11.70
C LEU A 126 -7.21 2.37 10.81
N ARG A 127 -6.34 1.57 11.42
CA ARG A 127 -5.35 0.77 10.69
C ARG A 127 -5.95 -0.54 10.17
N MET A 128 -5.37 -1.11 9.13
CA MET A 128 -5.84 -2.37 8.55
C MET A 128 -5.66 -3.55 9.50
N VAL A 129 -4.58 -3.59 10.29
CA VAL A 129 -4.37 -4.62 11.32
C VAL A 129 -5.47 -4.59 12.39
N GLU A 130 -5.92 -3.39 12.75
CA GLU A 130 -6.97 -3.15 13.73
C GLU A 130 -8.34 -3.60 13.22
N LEU A 131 -8.67 -3.20 11.99
CA LEU A 131 -9.93 -3.55 11.33
C LEU A 131 -10.05 -5.06 11.07
N SER A 132 -9.02 -5.66 10.48
CA SER A 132 -9.00 -7.09 10.16
C SER A 132 -9.08 -7.96 11.42
N HIS A 133 -8.30 -7.68 12.47
CA HIS A 133 -8.40 -8.42 13.73
C HIS A 133 -9.77 -8.30 14.39
N PHE A 134 -10.40 -7.13 14.33
CA PHE A 134 -11.75 -6.93 14.85
C PHE A 134 -12.80 -7.77 14.10
N LEU A 135 -12.74 -7.79 12.76
CA LEU A 135 -13.71 -8.49 11.92
C LEU A 135 -13.48 -10.01 11.91
N LEU A 136 -12.23 -10.48 11.88
CA LEU A 136 -11.92 -11.91 11.81
C LEU A 136 -12.40 -12.68 13.03
N ARG A 137 -12.35 -12.05 14.23
CA ARG A 137 -12.93 -12.61 15.46
C ARG A 137 -14.45 -12.81 15.39
N ARG A 138 -15.11 -12.17 14.43
CA ARG A 138 -16.55 -12.28 14.15
C ARG A 138 -16.84 -13.14 12.93
N GLY A 139 -15.83 -13.72 12.29
CA GLY A 139 -15.98 -14.53 11.07
C GLY A 139 -16.08 -13.71 9.78
N TYR A 140 -15.62 -12.46 9.78
CA TYR A 140 -15.69 -11.56 8.63
C TYR A 140 -14.34 -10.92 8.29
N THR A 141 -14.23 -10.38 7.09
CA THR A 141 -13.15 -9.48 6.68
C THR A 141 -13.71 -8.43 5.71
N VAL A 142 -13.01 -7.33 5.47
CA VAL A 142 -13.34 -6.46 4.34
C VAL A 142 -13.02 -7.18 3.02
N ALA A 143 -13.78 -6.89 1.96
CA ALA A 143 -13.65 -7.62 0.68
C ALA A 143 -12.28 -7.45 -0.01
N CYS A 144 -11.56 -6.37 0.31
CA CYS A 144 -10.18 -6.10 -0.08
C CYS A 144 -9.40 -5.68 1.16
N VAL A 145 -8.31 -6.39 1.51
CA VAL A 145 -7.55 -6.14 2.75
C VAL A 145 -6.08 -5.88 2.43
N PRO A 146 -5.65 -4.63 2.21
CA PRO A 146 -4.26 -4.34 1.95
C PRO A 146 -3.31 -4.89 3.02
N GLU A 147 -2.16 -5.35 2.56
CA GLU A 147 -1.26 -6.37 3.13
C GLU A 147 -0.30 -5.88 4.21
N LEU A 148 -0.26 -4.57 4.46
CA LEU A 148 0.58 -3.93 5.46
C LEU A 148 -0.24 -3.42 6.66
N ASP A 149 0.18 -3.81 7.86
CA ASP A 149 -0.53 -3.58 9.12
C ASP A 149 -0.89 -2.10 9.38
N ASP A 150 0.07 -1.20 9.13
CA ASP A 150 0.01 0.21 9.48
C ASP A 150 -0.68 1.10 8.43
N LEU A 151 -1.16 0.51 7.32
CA LEU A 151 -1.97 1.24 6.35
C LEU A 151 -3.31 1.64 7.00
N THR A 152 -3.75 2.86 6.68
CA THR A 152 -4.98 3.44 7.24
C THR A 152 -6.08 3.43 6.19
N VAL A 153 -7.33 3.18 6.60
CA VAL A 153 -8.50 3.15 5.70
C VAL A 153 -8.57 4.38 4.79
N GLY A 154 -8.46 5.59 5.34
CA GLY A 154 -8.55 6.82 4.56
C GLY A 154 -7.38 7.03 3.59
N GLY A 155 -6.19 6.51 3.92
CA GLY A 155 -5.04 6.53 3.03
C GLY A 155 -5.23 5.63 1.81
N LEU A 156 -5.81 4.44 2.02
CA LEU A 156 -6.13 3.47 0.97
C LEU A 156 -7.28 3.96 0.08
N LEU A 157 -8.32 4.55 0.67
CA LEU A 157 -9.46 5.09 -0.08
C LEU A 157 -9.08 6.30 -0.94
N MET A 158 -8.30 7.24 -0.38
CA MET A 158 -7.97 8.49 -1.07
C MET A 158 -6.69 8.40 -1.92
N GLY A 159 -5.86 7.40 -1.70
CA GLY A 159 -4.63 7.15 -2.45
C GLY A 159 -4.83 5.99 -3.42
N CYS A 160 -4.41 4.80 -2.98
CA CYS A 160 -4.57 3.54 -3.71
C CYS A 160 -4.56 2.40 -2.70
N GLY A 161 -5.20 1.28 -3.03
CA GLY A 161 -5.11 0.04 -2.27
C GLY A 161 -5.41 -1.15 -3.18
N ILE A 162 -4.40 -1.97 -3.44
CA ILE A 162 -4.49 -3.17 -4.27
C ILE A 162 -3.99 -4.33 -3.41
N GLU A 163 -4.61 -5.49 -3.55
CA GLU A 163 -4.17 -6.69 -2.86
C GLU A 163 -4.65 -7.95 -3.61
N SER A 164 -4.21 -9.13 -3.18
CA SER A 164 -4.54 -10.44 -3.77
C SER A 164 -6.03 -10.73 -4.02
N THR A 165 -6.98 -10.02 -3.40
CA THR A 165 -8.43 -10.12 -3.70
C THR A 165 -8.89 -9.15 -4.81
N SER A 166 -8.06 -8.19 -5.19
CA SER A 166 -8.42 -7.08 -6.06
C SER A 166 -8.72 -7.50 -7.49
N TRP A 167 -8.21 -8.63 -7.96
CA TRP A 167 -8.61 -9.19 -9.25
C TRP A 167 -10.12 -9.51 -9.30
N LYS A 168 -10.74 -9.76 -8.14
CA LYS A 168 -12.17 -10.09 -8.01
C LYS A 168 -13.02 -8.89 -7.61
N TYR A 169 -12.55 -8.09 -6.65
CA TYR A 169 -13.33 -6.97 -6.09
C TYR A 169 -12.94 -5.59 -6.65
N GLY A 170 -11.83 -5.49 -7.38
CA GLY A 170 -11.20 -4.23 -7.76
C GLY A 170 -10.33 -3.65 -6.65
N MET A 171 -10.01 -2.37 -6.75
CA MET A 171 -9.22 -1.66 -5.75
C MET A 171 -9.98 -1.48 -4.42
N PHE A 172 -9.29 -1.05 -3.37
CA PHE A 172 -9.88 -0.83 -2.05
C PHE A 172 -11.01 0.21 -2.04
N ASN A 173 -11.01 1.19 -2.95
CA ASN A 173 -12.14 2.11 -3.10
C ASN A 173 -13.41 1.45 -3.64
N GLU A 174 -13.29 0.37 -4.42
CA GLU A 174 -14.43 -0.35 -5.03
C GLU A 174 -15.29 -1.09 -4.00
N ILE A 175 -14.78 -1.27 -2.79
CA ILE A 175 -15.53 -1.88 -1.67
C ILE A 175 -16.17 -0.81 -0.77
N CYS A 176 -16.01 0.48 -1.08
CA CYS A 176 -16.64 1.57 -0.35
C CYS A 176 -18.07 1.81 -0.87
N HIS A 177 -19.04 1.89 0.04
CA HIS A 177 -20.43 2.18 -0.26
C HIS A 177 -20.82 3.63 0.03
N ALA A 178 -20.14 4.28 0.97
CA ALA A 178 -20.40 5.66 1.34
C ALA A 178 -19.17 6.31 1.97
N TYR A 179 -19.00 7.59 1.69
CA TYR A 179 -18.03 8.46 2.35
C TYR A 179 -18.76 9.47 3.21
N GLU A 180 -18.21 9.80 4.37
CA GLU A 180 -18.62 10.97 5.14
C GLU A 180 -17.44 11.93 5.18
N MET A 181 -17.69 13.18 4.78
CA MET A 181 -16.64 14.18 4.67
C MET A 181 -17.06 15.53 5.23
N VAL A 182 -16.06 16.28 5.70
CA VAL A 182 -16.15 17.70 6.00
C VAL A 182 -15.68 18.47 4.76
N THR A 183 -16.56 19.29 4.20
CA THR A 183 -16.31 20.10 3.00
C THR A 183 -15.42 21.31 3.32
N CYS A 184 -15.06 22.12 2.31
CA CYS A 184 -14.27 23.33 2.52
C CYS A 184 -15.00 24.42 3.33
N THR A 185 -16.33 24.37 3.41
CA THR A 185 -17.15 25.26 4.25
C THR A 185 -17.34 24.73 5.67
N GLY A 186 -16.83 23.53 5.97
CA GLY A 186 -17.03 22.86 7.24
C GLY A 186 -18.43 22.25 7.40
N GLU A 187 -19.13 22.00 6.30
CA GLU A 187 -20.37 21.21 6.29
C GLU A 187 -20.02 19.72 6.30
N VAL A 188 -20.80 18.91 7.03
CA VAL A 188 -20.66 17.45 7.05
C VAL A 188 -21.62 16.85 6.04
N GLN A 189 -21.09 16.08 5.09
CA GLN A 189 -21.89 15.46 4.04
C GLN A 189 -21.61 13.96 3.97
N LYS A 190 -22.68 13.17 3.88
CA LYS A 190 -22.62 11.75 3.55
C LYS A 190 -22.87 11.57 2.06
N ILE A 191 -21.91 10.96 1.38
CA ILE A 191 -21.85 10.81 -0.07
C ILE A 191 -21.93 9.33 -0.39
N THR A 192 -22.90 9.00 -1.23
CA THR A 192 -23.12 7.70 -1.83
C THR A 192 -23.18 7.90 -3.34
N GLU A 193 -23.02 6.82 -4.10
CA GLU A 193 -23.16 6.89 -5.56
C GLU A 193 -24.53 7.47 -5.99
N ALA A 194 -25.60 7.14 -5.25
CA ALA A 194 -26.94 7.64 -5.54
C ALA A 194 -27.15 9.12 -5.17
N SER A 195 -26.41 9.64 -4.18
CA SER A 195 -26.58 11.02 -3.71
C SER A 195 -25.73 12.02 -4.49
N ASP A 196 -24.49 11.68 -4.82
CA ASP A 196 -23.61 12.49 -5.67
C ASP A 196 -22.60 11.57 -6.37
N LYS A 197 -23.01 11.02 -7.52
CA LYS A 197 -22.22 10.08 -8.33
C LYS A 197 -20.87 10.65 -8.74
N GLU A 198 -20.82 11.95 -9.07
CA GLU A 198 -19.59 12.57 -9.54
C GLU A 198 -18.57 12.71 -8.41
N LEU A 199 -18.98 13.24 -7.25
CA LEU A 199 -18.09 13.34 -6.09
C LEU A 199 -17.69 11.95 -5.56
N PHE A 200 -18.61 10.98 -5.56
CA PHE A 200 -18.31 9.62 -5.12
C PHE A 200 -17.16 8.98 -5.91
N HIS A 201 -17.18 9.10 -7.24
CA HIS A 201 -16.17 8.51 -8.13
C HIS A 201 -14.89 9.36 -8.26
N THR A 202 -14.89 10.64 -7.86
CA THR A 202 -13.66 11.47 -7.83
C THR A 202 -12.98 11.55 -6.48
N LEU A 203 -13.58 11.02 -5.41
CA LEU A 203 -12.94 10.92 -4.09
C LEU A 203 -11.71 9.98 -4.08
N PRO A 204 -11.78 8.77 -4.65
CA PRO A 204 -10.62 7.90 -4.81
C PRO A 204 -9.51 8.60 -5.60
N TRP A 205 -8.25 8.35 -5.26
CA TRP A 205 -7.07 8.99 -5.86
C TRP A 205 -6.98 10.52 -5.72
N SER A 206 -7.95 11.19 -5.09
CA SER A 206 -7.90 12.63 -4.84
C SER A 206 -6.84 13.03 -3.82
N HIS A 207 -6.28 12.09 -3.06
CA HIS A 207 -5.44 12.34 -1.89
C HIS A 207 -6.09 13.25 -0.84
N GLY A 208 -7.43 13.33 -0.81
CA GLY A 208 -8.20 14.17 0.12
C GLY A 208 -8.11 15.65 -0.23
N THR A 209 -8.22 15.99 -1.52
CA THR A 209 -8.20 17.38 -2.03
C THR A 209 -9.60 17.95 -2.25
N HIS A 210 -10.66 17.13 -2.20
CA HIS A 210 -12.04 17.61 -2.19
C HIS A 210 -12.52 18.04 -0.80
N GLY A 211 -11.95 17.45 0.27
CA GLY A 211 -12.27 17.76 1.65
C GLY A 211 -11.64 16.75 2.63
N ILE A 212 -12.09 16.78 3.88
CA ILE A 212 -11.56 15.91 4.93
C ILE A 212 -12.50 14.72 5.12
N LEU A 213 -12.05 13.52 4.72
CA LEU A 213 -12.73 12.28 5.04
C LEU A 213 -12.79 12.09 6.56
N VAL A 214 -13.97 11.76 7.09
CA VAL A 214 -14.18 11.52 8.53
C VAL A 214 -14.77 10.15 8.83
N ALA A 215 -15.47 9.52 7.89
CA ALA A 215 -15.85 8.11 7.96
C ALA A 215 -15.99 7.49 6.56
N ALA A 216 -15.92 6.17 6.49
CA ALA A 216 -16.20 5.39 5.30
C ALA A 216 -17.01 4.15 5.65
N THR A 217 -17.97 3.79 4.79
CA THR A 217 -18.76 2.56 4.90
C THR A 217 -18.20 1.54 3.91
N LEU A 218 -17.65 0.44 4.41
CA LEU A 218 -16.97 -0.58 3.61
C LEU A 218 -17.76 -1.89 3.60
N ARG A 219 -17.66 -2.62 2.48
CA ARG A 219 -18.21 -3.97 2.34
C ARG A 219 -17.39 -4.99 3.12
N ILE A 220 -18.07 -5.80 3.92
CA ILE A 220 -17.51 -6.98 4.57
C ILE A 220 -18.03 -8.26 3.92
N ILE A 221 -17.24 -9.31 4.03
CA ILE A 221 -17.52 -10.65 3.51
C ILE A 221 -17.21 -11.70 4.58
N PRO A 222 -17.84 -12.88 4.54
CA PRO A 222 -17.46 -13.99 5.40
C PRO A 222 -15.99 -14.39 5.20
N ALA A 223 -15.31 -14.70 6.29
CA ALA A 223 -13.94 -15.18 6.30
C ALA A 223 -13.87 -16.53 7.02
N LYS A 224 -13.08 -17.46 6.48
CA LYS A 224 -12.78 -18.73 7.18
C LYS A 224 -11.47 -18.63 7.96
N PRO A 225 -11.21 -19.51 8.94
CA PRO A 225 -10.01 -19.42 9.80
C PRO A 225 -8.69 -19.61 9.05
N PHE A 226 -8.70 -20.27 7.89
CA PHE A 226 -7.51 -20.55 7.10
C PHE A 226 -7.65 -20.13 5.63
N VAL A 227 -6.51 -19.90 4.99
CA VAL A 227 -6.34 -19.74 3.55
C VAL A 227 -5.43 -20.85 3.05
N ARG A 228 -5.91 -21.62 2.09
CA ARG A 228 -5.11 -22.57 1.32
C ARG A 228 -4.55 -21.87 0.10
N LEU A 229 -3.24 -21.95 -0.10
CA LEU A 229 -2.52 -21.41 -1.25
C LEU A 229 -2.00 -22.54 -2.11
N HIS A 230 -2.28 -22.46 -3.41
CA HIS A 230 -1.65 -23.30 -4.42
C HIS A 230 -0.51 -22.52 -5.09
N LEU A 231 0.71 -23.04 -4.98
CA LEU A 231 1.92 -22.41 -5.51
C LEU A 231 2.31 -23.05 -6.84
N THR A 232 2.40 -22.23 -7.88
CA THR A 232 2.83 -22.62 -9.23
C THR A 232 4.13 -21.92 -9.58
N HIS A 233 5.19 -22.70 -9.76
CA HIS A 233 6.50 -22.19 -10.14
C HIS A 233 6.56 -21.93 -11.64
N CYS A 234 7.10 -20.79 -12.01
CA CYS A 234 7.29 -20.36 -13.39
C CYS A 234 8.79 -20.21 -13.63
N THR A 235 9.28 -20.84 -14.70
CA THR A 235 10.71 -20.89 -15.04
C THR A 235 11.14 -19.80 -16.02
N ASP A 236 10.18 -19.00 -16.50
CA ASP A 236 10.40 -17.93 -17.45
C ASP A 236 9.23 -16.93 -17.43
N ARG A 237 9.43 -15.77 -18.07
CA ARG A 237 8.43 -14.70 -18.13
C ARG A 237 7.14 -15.09 -18.86
N THR A 238 7.21 -15.99 -19.85
CA THR A 238 6.04 -16.40 -20.63
C THR A 238 5.12 -17.27 -19.76
N THR A 239 5.68 -18.28 -19.10
CA THR A 239 4.92 -19.14 -18.18
C THR A 239 4.36 -18.34 -16.99
N LEU A 240 5.09 -17.35 -16.48
CA LEU A 240 4.59 -16.42 -15.46
C LEU A 240 3.35 -15.64 -15.94
N CYS A 241 3.43 -15.02 -17.11
CA CYS A 241 2.31 -14.23 -17.65
C CYS A 241 1.09 -15.09 -17.94
N GLU A 242 1.28 -16.26 -18.55
CA GLU A 242 0.20 -17.22 -18.82
C GLU A 242 -0.45 -17.72 -17.53
N SER A 243 0.34 -18.03 -16.51
CA SER A 243 -0.15 -18.48 -15.21
C SER A 243 -0.98 -17.42 -14.50
N LEU A 244 -0.54 -16.16 -14.48
CA LEU A 244 -1.31 -15.05 -13.91
C LEU A 244 -2.60 -14.77 -14.69
N GLN A 245 -2.54 -14.74 -16.03
CA GLN A 245 -3.72 -14.54 -16.88
C GLN A 245 -4.72 -15.69 -16.79
N SER A 246 -4.25 -16.91 -16.52
CA SER A 246 -5.11 -18.06 -16.24
C SER A 246 -5.72 -17.98 -14.84
N ALA A 247 -4.93 -17.59 -13.84
CA ALA A 247 -5.38 -17.48 -12.45
C ALA A 247 -6.56 -16.51 -12.27
N VAL A 248 -6.55 -15.37 -12.97
CA VAL A 248 -7.63 -14.36 -12.92
C VAL A 248 -8.90 -14.76 -13.70
N LYS A 249 -8.89 -15.90 -14.39
CA LYS A 249 -10.07 -16.51 -15.05
C LYS A 249 -10.64 -17.69 -14.25
N GLY A 250 -9.95 -18.13 -13.20
CA GLY A 250 -10.36 -19.24 -12.35
C GLY A 250 -11.38 -18.83 -11.28
N ASP A 251 -11.76 -19.80 -10.45
CA ASP A 251 -12.55 -19.54 -9.24
C ASP A 251 -11.63 -19.62 -8.01
N HIS A 252 -11.05 -18.48 -7.68
CA HIS A 252 -10.18 -18.30 -6.53
C HIS A 252 -10.69 -17.13 -5.67
N MET A 253 -10.19 -17.02 -4.45
CA MET A 253 -10.39 -15.84 -3.62
C MET A 253 -9.22 -14.88 -3.76
N PHE A 254 -8.01 -15.41 -3.83
CA PHE A 254 -6.77 -14.65 -3.82
C PHE A 254 -5.89 -15.02 -5.03
N VAL A 255 -5.25 -14.03 -5.66
CA VAL A 255 -4.27 -14.21 -6.73
C VAL A 255 -3.12 -13.24 -6.51
N GLU A 256 -1.90 -13.75 -6.47
CA GLU A 256 -0.68 -12.96 -6.30
C GLU A 256 0.49 -13.66 -7.02
N GLY A 257 1.49 -12.91 -7.46
CA GLY A 257 2.75 -13.45 -7.94
C GLY A 257 3.95 -12.79 -7.26
N LEU A 258 5.02 -13.57 -7.07
CA LEU A 258 6.34 -13.09 -6.66
C LEU A 258 7.37 -13.52 -7.70
N ALA A 259 8.01 -12.58 -8.38
CA ALA A 259 9.12 -12.88 -9.28
C ALA A 259 10.45 -12.61 -8.56
N PHE A 260 11.28 -13.64 -8.39
CA PHE A 260 12.54 -13.54 -7.65
C PHE A 260 13.74 -13.25 -8.55
N ASN A 261 13.64 -13.58 -9.83
CA ASN A 261 14.59 -13.26 -10.89
C ASN A 261 13.92 -13.53 -12.28
N PRO A 262 14.59 -13.27 -13.42
CA PRO A 262 13.98 -13.46 -14.74
C PRO A 262 13.51 -14.89 -15.06
N THR A 263 14.03 -15.90 -14.38
CA THR A 263 13.78 -17.33 -14.64
C THR A 263 13.14 -18.06 -13.45
N PHE A 264 12.73 -17.33 -12.42
CA PHE A 264 12.11 -17.92 -11.24
C PHE A 264 11.07 -16.99 -10.64
N ALA A 265 9.81 -17.38 -10.78
CA ALA A 265 8.67 -16.72 -10.16
C ALA A 265 7.68 -17.75 -9.60
N VAL A 266 6.86 -17.33 -8.66
CA VAL A 266 5.83 -18.15 -8.03
C VAL A 266 4.49 -17.42 -8.13
N VAL A 267 3.51 -18.06 -8.75
CA VAL A 267 2.12 -17.60 -8.77
C VAL A 267 1.35 -18.34 -7.69
N MET A 268 0.65 -17.60 -6.86
CA MET A 268 -0.12 -18.08 -5.71
C MET A 268 -1.60 -17.85 -5.96
N LYS A 269 -2.38 -18.91 -5.80
CA LYS A 269 -3.85 -18.88 -5.87
C LYS A 269 -4.41 -19.33 -4.55
N GLY A 270 -5.25 -18.53 -3.92
CA GLY A 270 -5.74 -18.76 -2.57
C GLY A 270 -7.23 -18.99 -2.48
N GLN A 271 -7.65 -19.79 -1.50
CA GLN A 271 -9.05 -20.00 -1.15
C GLN A 271 -9.24 -20.10 0.36
N PHE A 272 -10.36 -19.57 0.87
CA PHE A 272 -10.76 -19.76 2.25
C PHE A 272 -11.13 -21.21 2.56
N VAL A 273 -10.63 -21.75 3.67
CA VAL A 273 -10.92 -23.11 4.15
C VAL A 273 -11.13 -23.14 5.67
N ASP A 274 -11.93 -24.08 6.16
CA ASP A 274 -12.28 -24.18 7.58
C ASP A 274 -11.15 -24.78 8.43
N ALA A 275 -10.41 -25.73 7.85
CA ALA A 275 -9.26 -26.38 8.46
C ALA A 275 -8.26 -26.83 7.37
N PRO A 276 -6.97 -26.93 7.69
CA PRO A 276 -5.98 -27.57 6.83
C PRO A 276 -6.26 -29.08 6.67
N GLU A 277 -5.93 -29.65 5.51
CA GLU A 277 -5.93 -31.10 5.34
C GLU A 277 -4.74 -31.74 6.09
N PRO A 278 -4.85 -33.00 6.56
CA PRO A 278 -3.80 -33.64 7.36
C PRO A 278 -2.42 -33.72 6.68
N THR A 279 -2.39 -33.74 5.34
CA THR A 279 -1.17 -33.82 4.54
C THR A 279 -0.64 -32.45 4.09
N GLU A 280 -1.37 -31.37 4.35
CA GLU A 280 -0.97 -30.03 3.92
C GLU A 280 0.08 -29.43 4.85
N GLN A 281 1.12 -28.84 4.25
CA GLN A 281 2.08 -28.06 5.00
C GLN A 281 1.41 -26.78 5.53
N ILE A 282 1.50 -26.56 6.84
CA ILE A 282 1.03 -25.32 7.46
C ILE A 282 2.19 -24.34 7.55
N LEU A 283 2.07 -23.20 6.85
CA LEU A 283 3.00 -22.09 7.02
C LEU A 283 2.56 -21.22 8.19
N SER A 284 3.54 -20.77 8.97
CA SER A 284 3.35 -19.91 10.13
C SER A 284 4.13 -18.62 9.91
N LEU A 285 3.50 -17.49 10.22
CA LEU A 285 4.15 -16.18 10.33
C LEU A 285 4.00 -15.55 11.71
N GLY A 286 3.13 -16.09 12.56
CA GLY A 286 2.79 -15.52 13.86
C GLY A 286 3.87 -15.66 14.93
N LYS A 287 4.89 -16.51 14.74
CA LYS A 287 6.00 -16.61 15.70
C LYS A 287 7.08 -15.61 15.34
N TRP A 288 7.69 -15.02 16.37
CA TRP A 288 8.77 -14.05 16.16
C TRP A 288 9.95 -14.64 15.36
N HIS A 289 10.22 -15.94 15.52
CA HIS A 289 11.33 -16.62 14.85
C HIS A 289 10.96 -17.22 13.48
N ASP A 290 9.71 -17.09 13.02
CA ASP A 290 9.27 -17.61 11.72
C ASP A 290 10.01 -16.90 10.57
N PRO A 291 10.44 -17.61 9.52
CA PRO A 291 11.05 -17.00 8.34
C PRO A 291 10.09 -16.00 7.65
N TRP A 292 10.65 -15.05 6.92
CA TRP A 292 9.84 -14.11 6.13
C TRP A 292 9.04 -14.82 5.03
N PHE A 293 7.84 -14.31 4.76
CA PHE A 293 6.88 -14.94 3.83
C PHE A 293 7.49 -15.20 2.45
N PHE A 294 8.07 -14.17 1.81
CA PHE A 294 8.65 -14.31 0.47
C PHE A 294 9.78 -15.36 0.42
N LYS A 295 10.52 -15.57 1.52
CA LYS A 295 11.54 -16.61 1.62
C LYS A 295 10.93 -18.00 1.80
N GLN A 296 9.86 -18.13 2.59
CA GLN A 296 9.11 -19.39 2.66
C GLN A 296 8.55 -19.77 1.28
N VAL A 297 7.95 -18.82 0.57
CA VAL A 297 7.43 -19.02 -0.80
C VAL A 297 8.53 -19.42 -1.78
N GLN A 298 9.70 -18.79 -1.70
CA GLN A 298 10.87 -19.13 -2.51
C GLN A 298 11.36 -20.57 -2.31
N ASP A 299 11.30 -21.09 -1.07
CA ASP A 299 11.86 -22.39 -0.71
C ASP A 299 10.90 -23.58 -0.93
N ILE A 300 9.59 -23.30 -1.00
CA ILE A 300 8.57 -24.33 -1.30
C ILE A 300 8.73 -24.76 -2.76
N LYS A 301 8.87 -26.05 -3.04
CA LYS A 301 9.14 -26.52 -4.42
C LYS A 301 7.92 -26.47 -5.34
N GLN A 302 6.78 -26.95 -4.87
CA GLN A 302 5.47 -26.92 -5.53
C GLN A 302 4.44 -27.53 -4.58
N GLY A 303 3.19 -27.08 -4.64
CA GLY A 303 2.08 -27.74 -3.96
C GLY A 303 1.12 -26.78 -3.27
N SER A 304 0.27 -27.37 -2.42
CA SER A 304 -0.67 -26.63 -1.59
C SER A 304 -0.10 -26.45 -0.19
N VAL A 305 -0.19 -25.22 0.32
CA VAL A 305 0.15 -24.88 1.70
C VAL A 305 -1.04 -24.20 2.35
N CYS A 306 -1.14 -24.29 3.67
CA CYS A 306 -2.22 -23.67 4.43
C CYS A 306 -1.67 -22.64 5.41
N MET A 307 -2.37 -21.53 5.58
CA MET A 307 -2.02 -20.44 6.49
C MET A 307 -3.23 -20.01 7.29
N ARG A 308 -3.03 -19.52 8.52
CA ARG A 308 -4.10 -18.81 9.23
C ARG A 308 -4.49 -17.58 8.43
N THR A 309 -5.78 -17.30 8.31
CA THR A 309 -6.27 -16.14 7.56
C THR A 309 -5.69 -14.83 8.08
N THR A 310 -5.58 -14.67 9.41
CA THR A 310 -4.93 -13.50 10.02
C THR A 310 -3.49 -13.32 9.53
N GLU A 311 -2.75 -14.41 9.33
CA GLU A 311 -1.35 -14.36 8.89
C GLU A 311 -1.22 -14.14 7.40
N TYR A 312 -2.14 -14.69 6.61
CA TYR A 312 -2.16 -14.49 5.17
C TYR A 312 -2.47 -13.03 4.81
N LEU A 313 -3.45 -12.41 5.48
CA LEU A 313 -3.83 -11.03 5.22
C LEU A 313 -2.73 -10.02 5.59
N HIS A 314 -1.82 -10.38 6.50
CA HIS A 314 -0.71 -9.53 6.97
C HIS A 314 0.66 -10.08 6.58
N ARG A 315 0.72 -10.93 5.55
CA ARG A 315 1.90 -11.75 5.22
C ARG A 315 3.14 -10.93 4.86
N HIS A 316 2.95 -9.71 4.34
CA HIS A 316 4.02 -8.82 3.92
C HIS A 316 4.48 -7.86 5.03
N SER A 317 3.71 -7.69 6.10
CA SER A 317 4.02 -6.75 7.19
C SER A 317 5.37 -7.02 7.87
N LYS A 318 5.70 -8.29 8.15
CA LYS A 318 6.89 -8.65 8.94
C LYS A 318 8.20 -8.24 8.27
N SER A 319 8.28 -8.35 6.94
CA SER A 319 9.46 -8.02 6.13
C SER A 319 9.28 -6.81 5.24
N ILE A 320 8.12 -6.15 5.30
CA ILE A 320 7.71 -5.08 4.38
C ILE A 320 7.94 -5.56 2.94
N PHE A 321 7.20 -6.61 2.56
CA PHE A 321 7.47 -7.48 1.40
C PHE A 321 8.83 -8.18 1.54
N TRP A 322 9.92 -7.48 1.23
CA TRP A 322 11.32 -7.89 1.42
C TRP A 322 12.26 -6.71 1.67
N GLU A 323 11.76 -5.48 1.82
CA GLU A 323 12.59 -4.30 2.06
C GLU A 323 13.46 -4.44 3.32
N LEU A 324 12.93 -5.16 4.31
CA LEU A 324 13.67 -5.45 5.53
C LEU A 324 14.91 -6.31 5.27
N SER A 325 15.00 -7.04 4.16
CA SER A 325 16.19 -7.80 3.77
C SER A 325 17.35 -6.90 3.36
N TYR A 326 17.08 -5.72 2.81
CA TYR A 326 18.12 -4.73 2.52
C TYR A 326 18.53 -4.01 3.81
N LEU A 327 17.56 -3.64 4.66
CA LEU A 327 17.82 -3.00 5.95
C LEU A 327 18.53 -3.93 6.94
N GLN A 328 18.22 -5.22 6.92
CA GLN A 328 18.75 -6.25 7.81
C GLN A 328 19.06 -7.54 7.01
N PRO A 329 20.19 -7.62 6.29
CA PRO A 329 20.54 -8.78 5.47
C PRO A 329 20.59 -10.10 6.24
N TRP A 330 20.97 -10.04 7.52
CA TRP A 330 20.98 -11.20 8.41
C TRP A 330 19.64 -11.47 9.10
N GLY A 331 18.63 -10.63 8.85
CA GLY A 331 17.33 -10.63 9.53
C GLY A 331 16.56 -11.94 9.39
N ASN A 332 16.82 -12.68 8.30
CA ASN A 332 16.23 -13.99 8.04
C ASN A 332 17.18 -15.17 8.34
N THR A 333 18.28 -14.96 9.06
CA THR A 333 19.08 -16.07 9.57
C THR A 333 18.41 -16.67 10.80
N MET A 334 18.61 -17.97 11.06
CA MET A 334 18.05 -18.63 12.24
C MET A 334 18.48 -17.92 13.52
N LEU A 335 19.78 -17.63 13.68
CA LEU A 335 20.32 -16.99 14.87
C LEU A 335 19.69 -15.62 15.14
N PHE A 336 19.60 -14.77 14.12
CA PHE A 336 18.96 -13.45 14.26
C PHE A 336 17.49 -13.58 14.61
N ARG A 337 16.73 -14.43 13.91
CA ARG A 337 15.30 -14.60 14.16
C ARG A 337 14.99 -15.08 15.58
N TYR A 338 15.82 -15.95 16.14
CA TYR A 338 15.66 -16.43 17.52
C TYR A 338 16.06 -15.38 18.56
N LEU A 339 17.14 -14.62 18.33
CA LEU A 339 17.64 -13.64 19.31
C LEU A 339 16.95 -12.28 19.24
N LEU A 340 16.61 -11.82 18.04
CA LEU A 340 16.20 -10.45 17.73
C LEU A 340 14.94 -10.36 16.85
N GLY A 341 14.40 -11.49 16.38
CA GLY A 341 13.22 -11.51 15.51
C GLY A 341 11.96 -10.91 16.14
N TRP A 342 11.89 -10.81 17.47
CA TRP A 342 10.79 -10.18 18.20
C TRP A 342 10.72 -8.66 18.00
N ILE A 343 11.80 -8.02 17.51
CA ILE A 343 11.82 -6.58 17.17
C ILE A 343 11.03 -6.31 15.88
N ASN A 344 10.71 -7.34 15.08
CA ASN A 344 9.95 -7.21 13.84
C ASN A 344 8.42 -7.43 14.07
N PRO A 345 7.53 -6.84 13.26
CA PRO A 345 7.82 -5.81 12.25
C PRO A 345 8.34 -4.52 12.90
N LEU A 346 9.18 -3.80 12.15
CA LEU A 346 9.70 -2.50 12.58
C LEU A 346 8.63 -1.41 12.43
N ASN A 347 8.50 -0.52 13.42
CA ASN A 347 7.67 0.67 13.27
C ASN A 347 8.35 1.65 12.30
N ILE A 348 7.97 1.59 11.03
CA ILE A 348 8.53 2.42 9.95
C ILE A 348 8.42 3.91 10.30
N ALA A 349 7.29 4.34 10.87
CA ALA A 349 7.08 5.73 11.21
C ALA A 349 8.04 6.23 12.28
N LEU A 350 8.35 5.41 13.27
CA LEU A 350 9.35 5.75 14.28
C LEU A 350 10.76 5.73 13.70
N ILE A 351 11.10 4.74 12.87
CA ILE A 351 12.39 4.71 12.16
C ILE A 351 12.60 5.99 11.37
N LYS A 352 11.64 6.39 10.54
CA LYS A 352 11.68 7.65 9.78
C LYS A 352 11.82 8.89 10.66
N SER A 353 11.36 8.85 11.91
CA SER A 353 11.46 9.99 12.85
C SER A 353 12.87 10.23 13.36
N TYR A 354 13.65 9.16 13.53
CA TYR A 354 15.01 9.21 14.07
C TYR A 354 16.07 9.16 12.97
N GLN A 355 15.64 9.06 11.71
CA GLN A 355 16.53 9.12 10.54
C GLN A 355 16.97 10.55 10.24
N PRO A 356 18.29 10.82 10.16
CA PRO A 356 18.78 12.09 9.64
C PRO A 356 18.31 12.30 8.19
N GLU A 357 17.98 13.55 7.82
CA GLU A 357 17.46 13.87 6.48
C GLU A 357 18.39 13.41 5.34
N TRP A 358 19.71 13.48 5.53
CA TRP A 358 20.68 13.03 4.53
C TRP A 358 20.57 11.53 4.24
N THR A 359 20.22 10.70 5.23
CA THR A 359 20.00 9.25 5.03
C THR A 359 18.74 9.01 4.21
N MET A 360 17.69 9.79 4.44
CA MET A 360 16.43 9.71 3.69
C MET A 360 16.66 10.12 2.22
N ARG A 361 17.34 11.24 1.98
CA ARG A 361 17.68 11.71 0.62
C ARG A 361 18.54 10.70 -0.12
N TYR A 362 19.54 10.13 0.57
CA TYR A 362 20.37 9.08 0.02
C TYR A 362 19.52 7.86 -0.38
N TYR A 363 18.65 7.38 0.53
CA TYR A 363 17.75 6.26 0.26
C TYR A 363 16.82 6.51 -0.93
N CYS A 364 16.29 7.73 -1.09
CA CYS A 364 15.45 8.11 -2.25
C CYS A 364 16.17 7.99 -3.60
N ASN A 365 17.49 8.11 -3.61
CA ASN A 365 18.29 8.08 -4.84
C ASN A 365 18.79 6.67 -5.19
N VAL A 366 18.85 5.76 -4.22
CA VAL A 366 19.47 4.43 -4.41
C VAL A 366 18.51 3.26 -4.19
N ASN A 367 17.36 3.47 -3.55
CA ASN A 367 16.39 2.42 -3.30
C ASN A 367 15.11 2.69 -4.08
N VAL A 368 14.74 1.75 -4.94
CA VAL A 368 13.52 1.79 -5.73
C VAL A 368 12.36 1.35 -4.85
N ILE A 369 11.32 2.18 -4.76
CA ILE A 369 10.02 1.82 -4.19
C ILE A 369 8.99 2.35 -5.16
N GLN A 370 8.57 1.52 -6.10
CA GLN A 370 7.72 1.92 -7.22
C GLN A 370 6.70 0.85 -7.55
N ASP A 371 5.49 1.31 -7.85
CA ASP A 371 4.37 0.47 -8.28
C ASP A 371 3.83 1.03 -9.59
N TYR A 372 3.76 0.15 -10.59
CA TYR A 372 3.30 0.48 -11.92
C TYR A 372 2.08 -0.36 -12.26
N LEU A 373 0.98 0.32 -12.58
CA LEU A 373 -0.29 -0.31 -12.91
C LEU A 373 -0.44 -0.38 -14.42
N ILE A 374 -0.54 -1.57 -14.97
CA ILE A 374 -0.65 -1.78 -16.41
C ILE A 374 -1.75 -2.78 -16.75
N PRO A 375 -2.33 -2.74 -17.96
CA PRO A 375 -3.12 -3.87 -18.44
C PRO A 375 -2.32 -5.16 -18.32
N ILE A 376 -2.95 -6.26 -17.85
CA ILE A 376 -2.24 -7.52 -17.59
C ILE A 376 -1.58 -8.12 -18.84
N THR A 377 -2.06 -7.73 -20.03
CA THR A 377 -1.49 -8.10 -21.33
C THR A 377 -0.11 -7.48 -21.59
N GLU A 378 0.20 -6.34 -20.95
CA GLU A 378 1.48 -5.63 -21.09
C GLU A 378 2.55 -6.11 -20.08
N LEU A 379 2.25 -7.13 -19.27
CA LEU A 379 3.12 -7.57 -18.18
C LEU A 379 4.51 -7.97 -18.66
N LYS A 380 4.62 -8.78 -19.71
CA LYS A 380 5.92 -9.25 -20.22
C LYS A 380 6.81 -8.08 -20.69
N PRO A 381 6.34 -7.19 -21.59
CA PRO A 381 7.07 -5.97 -21.94
C PRO A 381 7.48 -5.10 -20.75
N MET A 382 6.63 -4.99 -19.72
CA MET A 382 6.95 -4.22 -18.51
C MET A 382 8.07 -4.88 -17.69
N LEU A 383 8.05 -6.22 -17.55
CA LEU A 383 9.12 -6.96 -16.90
C LEU A 383 10.44 -6.81 -17.66
N ASP A 384 10.41 -6.83 -19.00
CA ASP A 384 11.59 -6.58 -19.83
C ASP A 384 12.15 -5.18 -19.60
N LEU A 385 11.30 -4.15 -19.60
CA LEU A 385 11.71 -2.77 -19.32
C LEU A 385 12.25 -2.59 -17.90
N GLY A 386 11.60 -3.17 -16.89
CA GLY A 386 12.02 -3.06 -15.50
C GLY A 386 13.37 -3.73 -15.24
N ASP A 387 13.68 -4.82 -15.95
CA ASP A 387 15.00 -5.46 -15.90
C ASP A 387 16.10 -4.54 -16.42
N GLU A 388 15.84 -3.85 -17.54
CA GLU A 388 16.79 -2.92 -18.15
C GLU A 388 16.92 -1.59 -17.40
N ALA A 389 15.82 -1.07 -16.86
CA ALA A 389 15.76 0.25 -16.25
C ALA A 389 16.07 0.24 -14.76
N LEU A 390 15.67 -0.82 -14.05
CA LEU A 390 15.78 -0.93 -12.60
C LEU A 390 16.67 -2.09 -12.18
N GLY A 391 16.53 -3.27 -12.80
CA GLY A 391 17.26 -4.48 -12.39
C GLY A 391 16.96 -4.86 -10.93
N VAL A 392 15.71 -4.65 -10.48
CA VAL A 392 15.29 -4.88 -9.10
C VAL A 392 14.54 -6.21 -9.00
N TYR A 393 14.96 -7.04 -8.07
CA TYR A 393 14.24 -8.25 -7.64
C TYR A 393 14.39 -8.44 -6.12
N PRO A 394 13.40 -9.05 -5.44
CA PRO A 394 12.14 -9.57 -6.00
C PRO A 394 11.16 -8.49 -6.51
N ILE A 395 10.14 -8.92 -7.27
CA ILE A 395 9.06 -8.09 -7.82
C ILE A 395 7.72 -8.63 -7.32
N TRP A 396 6.86 -7.73 -6.85
CA TRP A 396 5.49 -8.03 -6.45
C TRP A 396 4.55 -7.90 -7.64
N LEU A 397 3.68 -8.89 -7.85
CA LEU A 397 2.76 -8.94 -8.97
C LEU A 397 1.35 -9.17 -8.47
N CYS A 398 0.48 -8.16 -8.56
CA CYS A 398 -0.85 -8.20 -7.97
C CYS A 398 -1.93 -7.81 -8.98
N PRO A 399 -2.63 -8.79 -9.59
CA PRO A 399 -3.70 -8.49 -10.53
C PRO A 399 -4.88 -7.79 -9.85
N TYR A 400 -5.48 -6.83 -10.55
CA TYR A 400 -6.70 -6.16 -10.10
C TYR A 400 -7.67 -5.87 -11.24
N LEU A 401 -8.97 -5.92 -10.95
CA LEU A 401 -10.00 -5.54 -11.90
C LEU A 401 -10.17 -4.01 -11.88
N ASN A 402 -9.75 -3.35 -12.96
CA ASN A 402 -10.01 -1.93 -13.15
C ASN A 402 -11.43 -1.76 -13.70
N LYS A 403 -12.37 -1.40 -12.83
CA LYS A 403 -13.80 -1.35 -13.17
C LYS A 403 -14.14 -0.11 -13.97
N HIS A 404 -14.99 -0.30 -14.97
CA HIS A 404 -15.59 0.79 -15.73
C HIS A 404 -16.81 1.33 -14.97
N HIS A 405 -16.88 2.65 -14.84
CA HIS A 405 -18.02 3.36 -14.25
C HIS A 405 -18.50 4.43 -15.24
N ASP A 406 -19.81 4.72 -15.25
CA ASP A 406 -20.34 5.75 -16.17
C ASP A 406 -19.72 7.14 -15.90
N VAL A 407 -19.33 7.39 -14.65
CA VAL A 407 -18.54 8.58 -14.30
C VAL A 407 -17.08 8.17 -14.23
N VAL A 408 -16.29 8.76 -15.12
CA VAL A 408 -14.85 8.59 -15.17
C VAL A 408 -14.22 9.27 -13.95
N GLY A 409 -13.81 8.46 -12.96
CA GLY A 409 -12.99 8.87 -11.83
C GLY A 409 -11.53 9.15 -12.23
N ILE A 410 -10.71 9.59 -11.26
CA ILE A 410 -9.30 9.98 -11.51
C ILE A 410 -8.49 8.81 -12.08
N HIS A 411 -8.62 7.63 -11.46
CA HIS A 411 -8.14 6.36 -11.99
C HIS A 411 -9.34 5.62 -12.55
N HIS A 412 -9.27 5.29 -13.84
CA HIS A 412 -10.37 4.66 -14.57
C HIS A 412 -9.81 3.99 -15.82
N PRO A 413 -10.35 2.84 -16.28
CA PRO A 413 -9.87 2.21 -17.50
C PRO A 413 -10.09 3.13 -18.71
N HIS A 414 -9.16 3.11 -19.67
CA HIS A 414 -9.28 3.88 -20.92
C HIS A 414 -10.16 3.13 -21.96
N SER A 415 -11.18 2.41 -21.48
CA SER A 415 -12.14 1.60 -22.23
C SER A 415 -13.51 1.71 -21.57
N ASN A 416 -14.56 1.32 -22.31
CA ASN A 416 -15.94 1.29 -21.82
C ASN A 416 -16.31 -0.04 -21.16
N GLU A 417 -15.31 -0.80 -20.73
CA GLU A 417 -15.44 -2.14 -20.16
C GLU A 417 -14.41 -2.30 -19.05
N ASP A 418 -14.71 -3.20 -18.11
CA ASP A 418 -13.77 -3.62 -17.08
C ASP A 418 -12.52 -4.23 -17.72
N VAL A 419 -11.34 -3.83 -17.25
CA VAL A 419 -10.06 -4.35 -17.76
C VAL A 419 -9.26 -4.91 -16.61
N MET A 420 -8.73 -6.13 -16.80
CA MET A 420 -7.78 -6.70 -15.86
C MET A 420 -6.44 -5.97 -15.99
N TYR A 421 -6.05 -5.29 -14.92
CA TYR A 421 -4.74 -4.69 -14.76
C TYR A 421 -3.90 -5.54 -13.80
N ILE A 422 -2.62 -5.23 -13.72
CA ILE A 422 -1.69 -5.80 -12.74
C ILE A 422 -0.82 -4.69 -12.17
N ASP A 423 -0.64 -4.73 -10.86
CA ASP A 423 0.36 -3.96 -10.16
C ASP A 423 1.72 -4.67 -10.23
N VAL A 424 2.74 -3.95 -10.65
CA VAL A 424 4.13 -4.41 -10.74
C VAL A 424 4.96 -3.60 -9.75
N GLY A 425 5.12 -4.15 -8.55
CA GLY A 425 5.83 -3.54 -7.43
C GLY A 425 7.32 -3.86 -7.43
N TYR A 426 8.15 -2.85 -7.67
CA TYR A 426 9.61 -2.91 -7.56
C TYR A 426 10.06 -2.30 -6.24
N TYR A 427 10.56 -3.15 -5.34
CA TYR A 427 11.09 -2.74 -4.05
C TYR A 427 12.53 -3.27 -3.90
N GLY A 428 13.51 -2.37 -3.85
CA GLY A 428 14.87 -2.74 -3.49
C GLY A 428 15.96 -1.96 -4.18
N LEU A 429 17.18 -2.49 -4.05
CA LEU A 429 18.38 -1.89 -4.63
C LEU A 429 18.51 -2.30 -6.10
N PRO A 430 18.67 -1.32 -7.02
CA PRO A 430 18.84 -1.58 -8.44
C PRO A 430 20.21 -2.20 -8.73
N SER A 431 20.25 -3.19 -9.63
CA SER A 431 21.51 -3.83 -10.07
C SER A 431 22.08 -3.24 -11.36
N VAL A 432 21.43 -2.22 -11.93
CA VAL A 432 21.84 -1.62 -13.22
C VAL A 432 23.12 -0.79 -13.04
N PRO A 433 24.14 -0.96 -13.91
CA PRO A 433 25.36 -0.15 -13.85
C PRO A 433 25.08 1.34 -14.04
N SER A 434 25.71 2.20 -13.24
CA SER A 434 25.51 3.66 -13.30
C SER A 434 24.05 4.09 -13.14
N PHE A 435 23.30 3.41 -12.27
CA PHE A 435 21.89 3.69 -12.03
C PHE A 435 21.63 5.16 -11.65
N ASP A 436 20.70 5.78 -12.36
CA ASP A 436 20.14 7.08 -12.05
C ASP A 436 18.63 6.93 -11.85
N MET A 437 18.17 7.19 -10.62
CA MET A 437 16.76 7.06 -10.24
C MET A 437 15.86 7.89 -11.14
N ARG A 438 16.19 9.17 -11.36
CA ARG A 438 15.32 10.08 -12.11
C ARG A 438 15.23 9.66 -13.59
N ALA A 439 16.35 9.27 -14.19
CA ALA A 439 16.37 8.79 -15.57
C ALA A 439 15.60 7.48 -15.73
N ALA A 440 15.72 6.56 -14.78
CA ALA A 440 14.99 5.30 -14.79
C ALA A 440 13.46 5.52 -14.66
N LEU A 441 13.03 6.35 -13.71
CA LEU A 441 11.61 6.70 -13.54
C LEU A 441 11.06 7.36 -14.80
N ARG A 442 11.80 8.32 -15.37
CA ARG A 442 11.38 9.02 -16.60
C ARG A 442 11.19 8.06 -17.76
N ARG A 443 12.13 7.13 -17.96
CA ARG A 443 12.06 6.11 -19.01
C ARG A 443 10.82 5.22 -18.87
N ILE A 444 10.48 4.79 -17.66
CA ILE A 444 9.31 3.96 -17.40
C ILE A 444 8.02 4.76 -17.59
N GLU A 445 7.95 5.98 -17.07
CA GLU A 445 6.79 6.87 -17.23
C GLU A 445 6.46 7.15 -18.70
N GLU A 446 7.48 7.45 -19.52
CA GLU A 446 7.32 7.65 -20.97
C GLU A 446 6.80 6.39 -21.68
N TRP A 447 7.15 5.20 -21.18
CA TRP A 447 6.68 3.93 -21.71
C TRP A 447 5.23 3.61 -21.30
N LEU A 448 4.82 4.00 -20.08
CA LEU A 448 3.49 3.76 -19.50
C LEU A 448 2.39 4.61 -20.16
N VAL A 449 2.65 5.90 -20.39
CA VAL A 449 1.67 6.86 -20.91
C VAL A 449 0.96 6.38 -22.20
N PRO A 450 1.65 5.92 -23.26
CA PRO A 450 0.97 5.42 -24.47
C PRO A 450 0.27 4.06 -24.26
N ARG A 451 0.59 3.33 -23.20
CA ARG A 451 0.06 1.99 -22.88
C ARG A 451 -1.08 2.00 -21.86
N LYS A 452 -1.65 3.18 -21.58
CA LYS A 452 -2.76 3.33 -20.63
C LYS A 452 -2.39 2.81 -19.23
N GLY A 453 -1.10 2.89 -18.89
CA GLY A 453 -0.59 2.53 -17.57
C GLY A 453 -0.60 3.72 -16.62
N PHE A 454 -0.57 3.44 -15.32
CA PHE A 454 -0.56 4.43 -14.25
C PHE A 454 0.66 4.23 -13.35
N VAL A 455 1.14 5.32 -12.76
CA VAL A 455 2.07 5.27 -11.62
C VAL A 455 1.28 5.39 -10.33
N MET A 456 1.72 4.76 -9.25
CA MET A 456 1.14 5.05 -7.94
C MET A 456 1.64 6.38 -7.37
N LEU A 457 0.74 7.33 -7.18
CA LEU A 457 1.04 8.70 -6.71
C LEU A 457 1.51 8.78 -5.25
N TYR A 458 1.64 7.66 -4.54
CA TYR A 458 2.33 7.64 -3.26
C TYR A 458 3.86 7.62 -3.43
N ALA A 459 4.35 7.07 -4.54
CA ALA A 459 5.76 6.91 -4.86
C ALA A 459 6.36 8.16 -5.53
N LEU A 460 7.66 8.14 -5.79
CA LEU A 460 8.35 9.21 -6.53
C LEU A 460 7.98 9.13 -8.02
N HIS A 461 7.74 10.27 -8.66
CA HIS A 461 7.52 10.32 -10.11
C HIS A 461 8.17 11.57 -10.72
N THR A 462 8.36 11.55 -12.03
CA THR A 462 8.92 12.65 -12.85
C THR A 462 7.91 13.27 -13.81
N LEU A 463 6.64 12.83 -13.74
CA LEU A 463 5.55 13.35 -14.56
C LEU A 463 5.43 14.88 -14.42
N THR A 464 5.34 15.54 -15.56
CA THR A 464 4.85 16.93 -15.65
C THR A 464 3.34 16.99 -15.41
N GLU A 465 2.79 18.16 -15.08
CA GLU A 465 1.34 18.32 -14.91
C GLU A 465 0.55 17.86 -16.15
N LYS A 466 1.07 18.16 -17.35
CA LYS A 466 0.47 17.73 -18.62
C LYS A 466 0.43 16.21 -18.76
N GLU A 467 1.48 15.51 -18.33
CA GLU A 467 1.56 14.05 -18.36
C GLU A 467 0.68 13.42 -17.29
N LEU A 468 0.63 14.02 -16.10
CA LEU A 468 -0.29 13.61 -15.04
C LEU A 468 -1.74 13.68 -15.53
N ARG A 469 -2.14 14.78 -16.17
CA ARG A 469 -3.48 14.96 -16.78
C ARG A 469 -3.77 14.04 -17.97
N ARG A 470 -2.72 13.50 -18.60
CA ARG A 470 -2.88 12.51 -19.68
C ARG A 470 -3.02 11.10 -19.13
N MET A 471 -2.32 10.81 -18.03
CA MET A 471 -2.33 9.51 -17.36
C MET A 471 -3.60 9.32 -16.52
N PHE A 472 -4.05 10.38 -15.85
CA PHE A 472 -5.23 10.38 -14.97
C PHE A 472 -6.34 11.27 -15.55
N HIS A 473 -7.59 10.85 -15.40
CA HIS A 473 -8.76 11.58 -15.89
C HIS A 473 -9.18 12.65 -14.88
N LEU A 474 -8.73 13.89 -15.08
CA LEU A 474 -8.95 14.97 -14.12
C LEU A 474 -10.14 15.88 -14.44
N GLU A 475 -10.90 15.61 -15.51
CA GLU A 475 -12.01 16.48 -15.92
C GLU A 475 -13.16 16.51 -14.90
N ALA A 476 -13.59 15.34 -14.42
CA ALA A 476 -14.63 15.24 -13.37
C ALA A 476 -14.11 15.81 -12.05
N TYR A 477 -12.86 15.50 -11.72
CA TYR A 477 -12.17 16.05 -10.55
C TYR A 477 -12.18 17.58 -10.55
N ASP A 478 -11.81 18.23 -11.65
CA ASP A 478 -11.77 19.68 -11.76
C ASP A 478 -13.18 20.30 -11.66
N ARG A 479 -14.19 19.70 -12.31
CA ARG A 479 -15.59 20.14 -12.18
C ARG A 479 -16.09 20.07 -10.73
N VAL A 480 -15.84 18.96 -10.04
CA VAL A 480 -16.22 18.79 -8.63
C VAL A 480 -15.50 19.80 -7.75
N ARG A 481 -14.21 20.07 -7.98
CA ARG A 481 -13.46 21.10 -7.23
C ARG A 481 -14.04 22.49 -7.40
N SER A 482 -14.39 22.86 -8.63
CA SER A 482 -15.03 24.14 -8.93
C SER A 482 -16.41 24.22 -8.28
N ARG A 483 -17.24 23.18 -8.39
CA ARG A 483 -18.58 23.10 -7.79
C ARG A 483 -18.53 23.24 -6.26
N MET A 484 -17.60 22.54 -5.63
CA MET A 484 -17.44 22.53 -4.17
C MET A 484 -16.70 23.75 -3.64
N GLY A 485 -16.08 24.57 -4.49
CA GLY A 485 -15.20 25.65 -4.06
C GLY A 485 -13.97 25.16 -3.28
N SER A 486 -13.55 23.90 -3.47
CA SER A 486 -12.47 23.29 -2.69
C SER A 486 -11.09 23.80 -3.11
N GLY A 487 -10.98 24.42 -4.29
CA GLY A 487 -9.72 24.91 -4.85
C GLY A 487 -9.05 26.06 -4.10
N SER A 488 -9.82 26.86 -3.35
CA SER A 488 -9.28 27.96 -2.53
C SER A 488 -8.77 27.50 -1.17
N ILE A 489 -9.22 26.33 -0.70
CA ILE A 489 -8.94 25.82 0.65
C ILE A 489 -7.99 24.64 0.61
N PHE A 490 -8.20 23.68 -0.29
CA PHE A 490 -7.42 22.45 -0.35
C PHE A 490 -6.46 22.45 -1.54
N PRO A 491 -5.25 21.89 -1.38
CA PRO A 491 -4.30 21.77 -2.49
C PRO A 491 -4.87 20.94 -3.63
N THR A 492 -4.25 21.05 -4.80
CA THR A 492 -4.41 20.14 -5.92
C THR A 492 -3.72 18.80 -5.65
N ILE A 493 -3.99 17.79 -6.49
CA ILE A 493 -3.25 16.53 -6.45
C ILE A 493 -1.76 16.79 -6.71
N ASP A 494 -1.42 17.55 -7.76
CA ASP A 494 -0.03 17.90 -8.10
C ASP A 494 0.71 18.50 -6.90
N GLU A 495 0.14 19.52 -6.24
CA GLU A 495 0.75 20.14 -5.05
C GLU A 495 0.91 19.17 -3.86
N LYS A 496 0.06 18.16 -3.75
CA LYS A 496 0.20 17.11 -2.73
C LYS A 496 1.25 16.08 -3.08
N VAL A 497 1.44 15.79 -4.37
CA VAL A 497 2.23 14.63 -4.81
C VAL A 497 3.62 14.99 -5.29
N LYS A 498 3.84 16.25 -5.68
CA LYS A 498 5.10 16.77 -6.18
C LYS A 498 6.21 16.64 -5.15
N VAL A 499 7.34 16.15 -5.64
CA VAL A 499 8.58 15.99 -4.88
C VAL A 499 9.33 17.33 -4.91
N GLY A 500 9.74 17.82 -3.73
CA GLY A 500 10.50 19.06 -3.59
C GLY A 500 11.97 18.94 -3.94
#